data_AF-A0A7V8LS65-F1
#
_entry.id   AF-A0A7V8LS65-F1
#
_cell.length_a   1.000
_cell.length_b   1.000
_cell.length_c   1.000
_cell.angle_alpha   90.00
_cell.angle_beta   90.00
_cell.angle_gamma   90.00
#
_symmetry.space_group_name_H-M   'P 1'
#
loop_
_entity.id
_entity.type
_entity.pdbx_description
1 polymer ?
#
loop_
_entity_poly.entity_id
_entity_poly.type
_entity_poly.pdbx_seq_one_letter_code
_entity_poly.pdbx_strand_id
1 'polypeptide(L)'
;MNDVNNVMLEATGVQYQMSFDEAAFFEWLNKIPSVDSYQGQRFTLYIKVIVDTLDEEALHELAALYRRYRIDPRELRVLNTGRLGDWFSSPERWWYNEVFGTDSTVKDGPRLGEKHEFSDNTNHEWAAGNAGTHANMWPPVEISEFMKEDNAVLKATGVRYYSELDEAAFFEWLDKNPQVDCYRGRGDTLYISVNVNIGDESELSEFPALYERYNIDMTELRVLNSGNFGPWFSDPKWWWHKPIFG
;
A
#
# COMPACT_ATOMS: atom_id res chain seq x y z
N MET A 1 33.16 11.73 -16.08
CA MET A 1 32.09 11.32 -15.15
C MET A 1 30.81 11.46 -15.94
N ASN A 2 30.16 10.35 -16.29
CA ASN A 2 28.84 10.45 -16.89
C ASN A 2 27.92 10.93 -15.78
N ASP A 3 27.33 12.11 -15.93
CA ASP A 3 26.25 12.56 -15.05
C ASP A 3 25.14 11.53 -15.20
N VAL A 4 24.98 10.68 -14.19
CA VAL A 4 23.84 9.77 -14.10
C VAL A 4 22.62 10.66 -14.01
N ASN A 5 21.74 10.59 -15.02
CA ASN A 5 20.54 11.39 -15.05
C ASN A 5 19.61 10.88 -13.94
N ASN A 6 19.47 11.66 -12.87
CA ASN A 6 18.70 11.29 -11.69
C ASN A 6 17.54 12.27 -11.50
N VAL A 7 16.43 11.75 -11.01
CA VAL A 7 15.31 12.55 -10.52
C VAL A 7 15.07 12.23 -9.06
N MET A 8 14.48 13.20 -8.36
CA MET A 8 14.12 13.05 -6.96
C MET A 8 12.61 13.02 -6.85
N LEU A 9 12.07 11.95 -6.26
CA LEU A 9 10.69 11.88 -5.86
C LEU A 9 10.56 12.30 -4.41
N GLU A 10 9.50 13.04 -4.10
CA GLU A 10 9.16 13.35 -2.71
C GLU A 10 8.01 12.44 -2.26
N ALA A 11 8.18 11.85 -1.09
CA ALA A 11 7.15 11.09 -0.39
C ALA A 11 6.90 11.77 0.95
N THR A 12 6.04 12.78 0.92
CA THR A 12 5.73 13.64 2.06
C THR A 12 4.55 13.08 2.85
N GLY A 13 4.71 12.96 4.18
CA GLY A 13 3.64 12.56 5.07
C GLY A 13 3.25 11.08 5.00
N VAL A 14 4.17 10.21 4.58
CA VAL A 14 3.93 8.75 4.56
C VAL A 14 3.50 8.28 5.95
N GLN A 15 2.36 7.62 6.02
CA GLN A 15 1.84 7.05 7.26
C GLN A 15 2.07 5.54 7.25
N TYR A 16 2.82 5.06 8.24
CA TYR A 16 2.96 3.64 8.53
C TYR A 16 2.08 3.31 9.73
N GLN A 17 1.29 2.24 9.62
CA GLN A 17 0.38 1.83 10.70
C GLN A 17 1.11 1.04 11.78
N MET A 18 2.12 0.25 11.39
CA MET A 18 2.90 -0.66 12.22
C MET A 18 4.34 -0.82 11.67
N SER A 19 5.20 -1.54 12.41
CA SER A 19 6.61 -1.70 12.05
C SER A 19 6.82 -2.61 10.84
N PHE A 20 5.99 -3.65 10.62
CA PHE A 20 6.09 -4.43 9.38
C PHE A 20 5.57 -3.63 8.18
N ASP A 21 4.55 -2.78 8.36
CA ASP A 21 4.08 -1.87 7.30
C ASP A 21 5.19 -0.91 6.85
N GLU A 22 5.94 -0.35 7.79
CA GLU A 22 7.12 0.47 7.51
C GLU A 22 8.24 -0.34 6.84
N ALA A 23 8.54 -1.53 7.35
CA ALA A 23 9.57 -2.38 6.74
C ALA A 23 9.22 -2.79 5.30
N ALA A 24 7.96 -3.16 5.06
CA ALA A 24 7.44 -3.54 3.75
C ALA A 24 7.58 -2.41 2.73
N PHE A 25 7.35 -1.16 3.13
CA PHE A 25 7.55 0.01 2.28
C PHE A 25 8.99 0.09 1.76
N PHE A 26 9.97 -0.01 2.67
CA PHE A 26 11.38 0.11 2.31
C PHE A 26 11.89 -1.12 1.56
N GLU A 27 11.44 -2.31 1.89
CA GLU A 27 11.77 -3.53 1.15
C GLU A 27 11.24 -3.51 -0.27
N TRP A 28 10.02 -3.00 -0.49
CA TRP A 28 9.50 -2.78 -1.83
C TRP A 28 10.37 -1.77 -2.58
N LEU A 29 10.69 -0.61 -2.00
CA LEU A 29 11.60 0.35 -2.62
C LEU A 29 12.95 -0.27 -3.01
N ASN A 30 13.53 -1.10 -2.14
CA ASN A 30 14.82 -1.77 -2.39
C ASN A 30 14.77 -2.79 -3.53
N LYS A 31 13.59 -3.27 -3.92
CA LYS A 31 13.40 -4.21 -5.03
C LYS A 31 13.24 -3.52 -6.38
N ILE A 32 12.98 -2.21 -6.41
CA ILE A 32 12.83 -1.44 -7.66
C ILE A 32 14.23 -1.11 -8.20
N PRO A 33 14.69 -1.69 -9.32
CA PRO A 33 16.08 -1.56 -9.76
C PRO A 33 16.52 -0.12 -10.09
N SER A 34 15.57 0.76 -10.41
CA SER A 34 15.85 2.16 -10.72
C SER A 34 16.00 3.05 -9.48
N VAL A 35 15.68 2.56 -8.28
CA VAL A 35 15.87 3.32 -7.03
C VAL A 35 17.33 3.19 -6.59
N ASP A 36 18.04 4.32 -6.54
CA ASP A 36 19.46 4.38 -6.15
C ASP A 36 19.62 4.49 -4.63
N SER A 37 18.82 5.37 -4.02
CA SER A 37 18.89 5.66 -2.59
C SER A 37 17.66 6.41 -2.13
N TYR A 38 17.46 6.46 -0.82
CA TYR A 38 16.44 7.30 -0.20
C TYR A 38 16.94 7.89 1.13
N GLN A 39 16.46 9.08 1.46
CA GLN A 39 16.82 9.78 2.69
C GLN A 39 15.63 10.53 3.28
N GLY A 40 15.38 10.33 4.58
CA GLY A 40 14.36 11.08 5.31
C GLY A 40 14.87 12.46 5.74
N GLN A 41 14.05 13.49 5.52
CA GLN A 41 14.25 14.81 6.11
C GLN A 41 12.91 15.37 6.59
N ARG A 42 12.82 15.63 7.90
CA ARG A 42 11.58 16.03 8.59
C ARG A 42 10.45 15.00 8.37
N PHE A 43 9.48 15.33 7.54
CA PHE A 43 8.29 14.54 7.24
C PHE A 43 8.24 14.12 5.76
N THR A 44 9.36 14.27 5.04
CA THR A 44 9.48 13.90 3.64
C THR A 44 10.59 12.87 3.47
N LEU A 45 10.28 11.79 2.78
CA LEU A 45 11.26 10.85 2.26
C LEU A 45 11.60 11.26 0.83
N TYR A 46 12.89 11.52 0.59
CA TYR A 46 13.43 11.82 -0.73
C TYR A 46 13.94 10.53 -1.36
N ILE A 47 13.41 10.15 -2.51
CA ILE A 47 13.75 8.90 -3.21
C ILE A 47 14.46 9.27 -4.52
N LYS A 48 15.73 8.88 -4.62
CA LYS A 48 16.55 9.15 -5.80
C LYS A 48 16.39 8.00 -6.80
N VAL A 49 15.97 8.35 -8.01
CA VAL A 49 15.72 7.41 -9.10
C VAL A 49 16.67 7.67 -10.27
N ILE A 50 17.30 6.62 -10.79
CA ILE A 50 18.15 6.66 -11.98
C ILE A 50 17.27 6.57 -13.21
N VAL A 51 17.19 7.67 -13.98
CA VAL A 51 16.33 7.76 -15.17
C VAL A 51 16.76 6.78 -16.27
N ASP A 52 18.07 6.53 -16.37
CA ASP A 52 18.63 5.69 -17.44
C ASP A 52 18.30 4.20 -17.25
N THR A 53 18.04 3.75 -16.02
CA THR A 53 17.62 2.37 -15.71
C THR A 53 16.11 2.22 -15.56
N LEU A 54 15.36 3.32 -15.71
CA LEU A 54 13.91 3.32 -15.61
C LEU A 54 13.29 2.58 -16.80
N ASP A 55 12.48 1.57 -16.50
CA ASP A 55 11.67 0.82 -17.45
C ASP A 55 10.17 0.91 -17.07
N GLU A 56 9.33 0.24 -17.86
CA GLU A 56 7.88 0.24 -17.68
C GLU A 56 7.48 -0.42 -16.35
N GLU A 57 8.19 -1.48 -15.96
CA GLU A 57 7.96 -2.20 -14.70
C GLU A 57 8.26 -1.30 -13.51
N ALA A 58 9.43 -0.65 -13.47
CA ALA A 58 9.77 0.27 -12.39
C ALA A 58 8.79 1.45 -12.25
N LEU A 59 8.27 1.98 -13.37
CA LEU A 59 7.24 3.02 -13.36
C LEU A 59 5.91 2.51 -12.77
N HIS A 60 5.52 1.29 -13.12
CA HIS A 60 4.37 0.61 -12.52
C HIS A 60 4.55 0.46 -11.01
N GLU A 61 5.74 0.03 -10.57
CA GLU A 61 6.05 -0.18 -9.16
C GLU A 61 6.04 1.10 -8.34
N LEU A 62 6.61 2.20 -8.87
CA LEU A 62 6.58 3.50 -8.21
C LEU A 62 5.14 4.05 -8.11
N ALA A 63 4.34 3.89 -9.17
CA ALA A 63 2.93 4.30 -9.15
C ALA A 63 2.11 3.48 -8.13
N ALA A 64 2.32 2.16 -8.11
CA ALA A 64 1.68 1.25 -7.17
C ALA A 64 2.05 1.56 -5.71
N LEU A 65 3.34 1.76 -5.42
CA LEU A 65 3.82 2.13 -4.09
C LEU A 65 3.21 3.46 -3.63
N TYR A 66 3.25 4.50 -4.47
CA TYR A 66 2.69 5.81 -4.13
C TYR A 66 1.20 5.72 -3.84
N ARG A 67 0.45 4.94 -4.63
CA ARG A 67 -0.97 4.68 -4.38
C ARG A 67 -1.21 3.94 -3.08
N ARG A 68 -0.49 2.83 -2.87
CA ARG A 68 -0.62 1.95 -1.70
C ARG A 68 -0.36 2.70 -0.40
N TYR A 69 0.61 3.61 -0.42
CA TYR A 69 0.99 4.43 0.73
C TYR A 69 0.33 5.81 0.79
N ARG A 70 -0.65 6.06 -0.10
CA ARG A 70 -1.40 7.33 -0.19
C ARG A 70 -0.50 8.56 -0.28
N ILE A 71 0.61 8.42 -1.00
CA ILE A 71 1.55 9.51 -1.30
C ILE A 71 0.99 10.31 -2.48
N ASP A 72 1.13 11.64 -2.47
CA ASP A 72 0.60 12.51 -3.52
C ASP A 72 1.01 12.03 -4.93
N PRO A 73 0.06 11.65 -5.81
CA PRO A 73 0.36 11.16 -7.16
C PRO A 73 1.10 12.18 -8.02
N ARG A 74 1.01 13.47 -7.71
CA ARG A 74 1.62 14.55 -8.50
C ARG A 74 3.14 14.56 -8.43
N GLU A 75 3.70 14.02 -7.35
CA GLU A 75 5.14 13.86 -7.19
C GLU A 75 5.73 12.94 -8.26
N LEU A 76 4.93 12.00 -8.80
CA LEU A 76 5.36 11.14 -9.90
C LEU A 76 5.50 11.88 -11.24
N ARG A 77 5.00 13.12 -11.38
CA ARG A 77 5.10 13.89 -12.64
C ARG A 77 6.54 14.14 -13.05
N VAL A 78 7.48 14.16 -12.11
CA VAL A 78 8.92 14.33 -12.43
C VAL A 78 9.47 13.16 -13.25
N LEU A 79 8.80 12.01 -13.23
CA LEU A 79 9.11 10.83 -14.07
C LEU A 79 8.62 10.98 -15.51
N ASN A 80 7.83 12.01 -15.83
CA ASN A 80 7.44 12.34 -17.20
C ASN A 80 8.61 12.98 -17.98
N THR A 81 9.67 12.20 -18.16
CA THR A 81 10.93 12.62 -18.77
C THR A 81 11.56 11.48 -19.56
N GLY A 82 12.49 11.83 -20.44
CA GLY A 82 13.26 10.85 -21.21
C GLY A 82 12.41 9.98 -22.14
N ARG A 83 12.86 8.74 -22.36
CA ARG A 83 12.30 7.83 -23.36
C ARG A 83 10.89 7.30 -23.02
N LEU A 84 10.52 7.31 -21.74
CA LEU A 84 9.24 6.75 -21.26
C LEU A 84 8.21 7.81 -20.90
N GLY A 85 8.52 9.11 -21.05
CA GLY A 85 7.59 10.18 -20.69
C GLY A 85 6.23 10.05 -21.37
N ASP A 86 6.22 9.87 -22.69
CA ASP A 86 4.99 9.67 -23.48
C ASP A 86 4.24 8.39 -23.07
N TRP A 87 4.96 7.33 -22.73
CA TRP A 87 4.37 6.08 -22.26
C TRP A 87 3.74 6.23 -20.87
N PHE A 88 4.43 6.93 -19.97
CA PHE A 88 4.03 7.15 -18.58
C PHE A 88 2.84 8.10 -18.47
N SER A 89 2.79 9.09 -19.35
CA SER A 89 1.70 10.06 -19.48
C SER A 89 0.62 9.64 -20.49
N SER A 90 0.60 8.37 -20.92
CA SER A 90 -0.49 7.87 -21.75
C SER A 90 -1.82 7.86 -20.98
N PRO A 91 -2.92 8.39 -21.53
CA PRO A 91 -4.26 8.34 -20.92
C PRO A 91 -4.80 6.94 -20.63
N GLU A 92 -4.20 5.91 -21.23
CA GLU A 92 -4.58 4.51 -21.02
C GLU A 92 -4.01 3.94 -19.71
N ARG A 93 -3.06 4.62 -19.07
CA ARG A 93 -2.48 4.17 -17.80
C ARG A 93 -3.49 4.35 -16.67
N TRP A 94 -3.59 3.35 -15.80
CA TRP A 94 -4.57 3.37 -14.71
C TRP A 94 -4.35 4.56 -13.75
N TRP A 95 -3.11 5.05 -13.62
CA TRP A 95 -2.76 6.21 -12.79
C TRP A 95 -2.94 7.56 -13.51
N TYR A 96 -3.21 7.59 -14.82
CA TYR A 96 -3.11 8.82 -15.61
C TYR A 96 -3.95 9.96 -15.03
N ASN A 97 -5.22 9.69 -14.70
CA ASN A 97 -6.12 10.72 -14.18
C ASN A 97 -5.67 11.27 -12.82
N GLU A 98 -5.02 10.44 -12.00
CA GLU A 98 -4.57 10.84 -10.66
C GLU A 98 -3.26 11.61 -10.73
N VAL A 99 -2.33 11.17 -11.59
CA VAL A 99 -1.04 11.81 -11.79
C VAL A 99 -1.17 13.08 -12.64
N PHE A 100 -1.86 13.04 -13.77
CA PHE A 100 -1.88 14.12 -14.77
C PHE A 100 -3.22 14.83 -14.95
N GLY A 101 -4.30 14.31 -14.35
CA GLY A 101 -5.60 14.94 -14.41
C GLY A 101 -5.58 16.38 -13.88
N THR A 102 -6.44 17.21 -14.47
CA THR A 102 -6.75 18.54 -13.92
C THR A 102 -7.99 18.38 -13.06
N ASP A 103 -7.99 18.91 -11.84
CA ASP A 103 -9.21 18.94 -11.02
C ASP A 103 -10.24 19.80 -11.74
N SER A 104 -11.18 19.15 -12.42
CA SER A 104 -12.29 19.83 -13.09
C SER A 104 -13.31 20.44 -12.11
N THR A 105 -12.98 20.61 -10.83
CA THR A 105 -13.85 21.15 -9.79
C THR A 105 -13.60 22.62 -9.44
N VAL A 106 -12.63 23.31 -10.03
CA VAL A 106 -12.54 24.79 -9.92
C VAL A 106 -13.25 25.44 -11.11
N LYS A 107 -14.58 25.36 -11.13
CA LYS A 107 -15.39 26.44 -11.73
C LYS A 107 -15.51 27.54 -10.68
N ASP A 108 -15.23 28.76 -11.12
CA ASP A 108 -15.16 30.02 -10.37
C ASP A 108 -13.83 30.26 -9.65
N GLY A 109 -12.93 30.98 -10.34
CA GLY A 109 -11.65 31.42 -9.80
C GLY A 109 -11.81 32.52 -8.75
N PRO A 110 -10.90 32.61 -7.75
CA PRO A 110 -10.81 33.76 -6.87
C PRO A 110 -10.11 34.92 -7.59
N ARG A 111 -10.63 36.13 -7.35
CA ARG A 111 -10.09 37.41 -7.83
C ARG A 111 -8.70 37.66 -7.23
N LEU A 112 -7.79 38.24 -8.01
CA LEU A 112 -6.49 38.74 -7.57
C LEU A 112 -6.61 39.52 -6.25
N GLY A 113 -5.95 39.05 -5.18
CA GLY A 113 -5.81 39.87 -3.97
C GLY A 113 -5.51 39.19 -2.64
N GLU A 114 -5.38 37.86 -2.52
CA GLU A 114 -5.22 37.22 -1.21
C GLU A 114 -3.84 36.58 -1.01
N LYS A 115 -3.32 36.82 0.19
CA LYS A 115 -1.95 36.51 0.65
C LYS A 115 -1.76 35.01 0.74
N HIS A 116 -0.54 34.56 0.43
CA HIS A 116 -0.06 33.20 0.66
C HIS A 116 -0.16 32.84 2.16
N GLU A 117 -1.29 32.27 2.55
CA GLU A 117 -1.36 31.33 3.66
C GLU A 117 -1.00 29.94 3.13
N PHE A 118 -0.38 29.15 4.00
CA PHE A 118 0.11 27.80 3.74
C PHE A 118 -0.91 27.00 2.92
N SER A 119 -0.51 26.61 1.71
CA SER A 119 -1.29 25.73 0.85
C SER A 119 -1.57 24.44 1.61
N ASP A 120 -2.81 24.31 2.06
CA ASP A 120 -3.43 23.10 2.57
C ASP A 120 -3.38 22.06 1.44
N ASN A 121 -2.31 21.25 1.37
CA ASN A 121 -2.12 20.22 0.33
C ASN A 121 -2.98 18.96 0.60
N THR A 122 -4.13 19.13 1.23
CA THR A 122 -4.94 18.04 1.80
C THR A 122 -6.00 17.47 0.85
N ASN A 123 -6.06 17.92 -0.41
CA ASN A 123 -7.19 17.58 -1.29
C ASN A 123 -6.85 16.75 -2.54
N HIS A 124 -5.65 16.18 -2.67
CA HIS A 124 -5.32 15.29 -3.80
C HIS A 124 -5.03 13.87 -3.33
N GLU A 125 -6.06 13.25 -2.76
CA GLU A 125 -6.05 11.82 -2.50
C GLU A 125 -6.24 11.04 -3.81
N TRP A 126 -5.61 9.87 -3.90
CA TRP A 126 -5.90 8.89 -4.94
C TRP A 126 -7.41 8.66 -5.00
N ALA A 127 -8.00 8.75 -6.19
CA ALA A 127 -9.43 8.51 -6.32
C ALA A 127 -9.74 7.09 -5.82
N ALA A 128 -10.86 6.92 -5.11
CA ALA A 128 -11.43 5.62 -4.73
C ALA A 128 -11.93 4.88 -5.98
N GLY A 129 -11.01 4.58 -6.89
CA GLY A 129 -11.22 3.96 -8.17
C GLY A 129 -10.87 2.49 -8.14
N ASN A 130 -11.43 1.76 -9.09
CA ASN A 130 -11.20 0.35 -9.32
C ASN A 130 -9.83 0.03 -9.94
N ALA A 131 -8.80 0.86 -9.71
CA ALA A 131 -7.46 0.58 -10.22
C ALA A 131 -6.91 -0.71 -9.58
N GLY A 132 -6.09 -1.45 -10.33
CA GLY A 132 -5.63 -2.80 -10.00
C GLY A 132 -5.78 -3.69 -11.23
N THR A 133 -4.68 -4.22 -11.71
CA THR A 133 -4.59 -4.90 -13.01
C THR A 133 -4.52 -6.41 -12.88
N HIS A 134 -4.12 -6.92 -11.70
CA HIS A 134 -3.91 -8.34 -11.49
C HIS A 134 -5.04 -8.96 -10.65
N ALA A 135 -5.67 -10.00 -11.20
CA ALA A 135 -6.69 -10.78 -10.53
C ALA A 135 -6.08 -12.09 -10.00
N ASN A 136 -5.77 -12.12 -8.71
CA ASN A 136 -5.93 -13.26 -7.80
C ASN A 136 -5.68 -14.67 -8.39
N MET A 137 -4.41 -15.06 -8.48
CA MET A 137 -3.96 -16.41 -8.86
C MET A 137 -3.53 -17.21 -7.62
N TRP A 138 -4.50 -17.60 -6.80
CA TRP A 138 -4.21 -18.32 -5.56
C TRP A 138 -4.09 -19.84 -5.78
N PRO A 139 -3.27 -20.56 -5.01
CA PRO A 139 -3.24 -22.02 -5.06
C PRO A 139 -4.60 -22.61 -4.59
N PRO A 140 -5.30 -23.40 -5.43
CA PRO A 140 -6.59 -24.00 -5.07
C PRO A 140 -6.40 -25.31 -4.30
N VAL A 141 -7.05 -25.48 -3.14
CA VAL A 141 -7.02 -26.74 -2.35
C VAL A 141 -8.32 -26.93 -1.53
N GLU A 142 -8.65 -28.20 -1.20
CA GLU A 142 -9.74 -28.61 -0.30
C GLU A 142 -9.56 -28.06 1.14
N ILE A 143 -10.62 -27.46 1.70
CA ILE A 143 -10.61 -26.69 2.96
C ILE A 143 -10.40 -27.56 4.21
N SER A 144 -10.68 -28.87 4.13
CA SER A 144 -10.66 -29.77 5.29
C SER A 144 -9.28 -30.00 5.90
N GLU A 145 -8.19 -29.75 5.18
CA GLU A 145 -6.81 -29.88 5.68
C GLU A 145 -6.21 -28.54 6.17
N PHE A 146 -6.96 -27.44 6.00
CA PHE A 146 -6.50 -26.06 6.27
C PHE A 146 -6.79 -25.59 7.70
N MET A 147 -7.75 -26.22 8.39
CA MET A 147 -8.25 -25.74 9.68
C MET A 147 -7.65 -26.55 10.84
N LYS A 148 -6.74 -25.92 11.59
CA LYS A 148 -6.37 -26.38 12.94
C LYS A 148 -7.40 -25.81 13.92
N GLU A 149 -7.88 -26.62 14.87
CA GLU A 149 -8.97 -26.25 15.79
C GLU A 149 -8.69 -24.96 16.59
N ASP A 150 -7.42 -24.65 16.83
CA ASP A 150 -6.98 -23.49 17.63
C ASP A 150 -6.66 -22.23 16.80
N ASN A 151 -6.80 -22.28 15.47
CA ASN A 151 -6.49 -21.15 14.60
C ASN A 151 -7.72 -20.31 14.27
N ALA A 152 -7.55 -18.99 14.24
CA ALA A 152 -8.51 -18.07 13.65
C ALA A 152 -8.31 -18.03 12.13
N VAL A 153 -9.40 -18.02 11.37
CA VAL A 153 -9.33 -17.90 9.90
C VAL A 153 -9.80 -16.52 9.47
N LEU A 154 -8.86 -15.70 8.99
CA LEU A 154 -9.14 -14.39 8.42
C LEU A 154 -9.53 -14.53 6.96
N LYS A 155 -10.41 -13.64 6.49
CA LYS A 155 -10.76 -13.54 5.07
C LYS A 155 -10.29 -12.22 4.51
N ALA A 156 -9.61 -12.27 3.37
CA ALA A 156 -9.27 -11.12 2.57
C ALA A 156 -9.92 -11.27 1.19
N THR A 157 -11.09 -10.66 1.03
CA THR A 157 -11.90 -10.75 -0.19
C THR A 157 -11.69 -9.54 -1.07
N GLY A 158 -11.55 -9.75 -2.37
CA GLY A 158 -11.46 -8.66 -3.34
C GLY A 158 -10.19 -7.82 -3.23
N VAL A 159 -9.10 -8.40 -2.71
CA VAL A 159 -7.78 -7.77 -2.67
C VAL A 159 -7.38 -7.39 -4.09
N ARG A 160 -6.84 -6.18 -4.26
CA ARG A 160 -6.36 -5.66 -5.54
C ARG A 160 -4.88 -5.35 -5.46
N TYR A 161 -4.16 -5.75 -6.50
CA TYR A 161 -2.75 -5.46 -6.68
C TYR A 161 -2.56 -4.52 -7.87
N TYR A 162 -1.70 -3.53 -7.70
CA TYR A 162 -1.39 -2.49 -8.69
C TYR A 162 -0.15 -2.80 -9.53
N SER A 163 0.68 -3.73 -9.05
CA SER A 163 1.91 -4.21 -9.67
C SER A 163 2.30 -5.58 -9.13
N GLU A 164 3.36 -6.20 -9.68
CA GLU A 164 3.82 -7.52 -9.24
C GLU A 164 4.51 -7.45 -7.88
N LEU A 165 5.31 -6.41 -7.58
CA LEU A 165 5.91 -6.28 -6.25
C LEU A 165 4.89 -5.88 -5.18
N ASP A 166 3.78 -5.22 -5.53
CA ASP A 166 2.66 -4.98 -4.61
C ASP A 166 2.04 -6.31 -4.16
N GLU A 167 1.79 -7.23 -5.10
CA GLU A 167 1.33 -8.58 -4.79
C GLU A 167 2.37 -9.35 -3.97
N ALA A 168 3.65 -9.32 -4.38
CA ALA A 168 4.71 -9.98 -3.64
C ALA A 168 4.86 -9.44 -2.21
N ALA A 169 4.74 -8.12 -2.02
CA ALA A 169 4.82 -7.48 -0.71
C ALA A 169 3.69 -7.93 0.22
N PHE A 170 2.48 -8.12 -0.31
CA PHE A 170 1.36 -8.69 0.45
C PHE A 170 1.69 -10.08 1.01
N PHE A 171 2.20 -10.96 0.15
CA PHE A 171 2.51 -12.34 0.55
C PHE A 171 3.74 -12.43 1.46
N GLU A 172 4.78 -11.64 1.19
CA GLU A 172 5.94 -11.57 2.07
C GLU A 172 5.59 -11.05 3.45
N TRP A 173 4.63 -10.13 3.56
CA TRP A 173 4.11 -9.70 4.85
C TRP A 173 3.51 -10.90 5.61
N LEU A 174 2.67 -11.70 4.95
CA LEU A 174 2.10 -12.91 5.54
C LEU A 174 3.18 -13.93 5.93
N ASP A 175 4.16 -14.16 5.06
CA ASP A 175 5.24 -15.12 5.30
C ASP A 175 6.17 -14.70 6.46
N LYS A 176 6.29 -13.40 6.73
CA LYS A 176 7.10 -12.86 7.84
C LYS A 176 6.39 -12.88 9.18
N ASN A 177 5.06 -12.93 9.18
CA ASN A 177 4.30 -12.93 10.42
C ASN A 177 4.29 -14.35 11.05
N PRO A 178 4.94 -14.57 12.21
CA PRO A 178 5.06 -15.90 12.81
C PRO A 178 3.73 -16.50 13.26
N GLN A 179 2.67 -15.70 13.41
CA GLN A 179 1.34 -16.18 13.73
C GLN A 179 0.59 -16.72 12.50
N VAL A 180 1.05 -16.43 11.27
CA VAL A 180 0.47 -17.00 10.05
C VAL A 180 0.96 -18.43 9.88
N ASP A 181 0.05 -19.38 9.95
CA ASP A 181 0.34 -20.81 9.75
C ASP A 181 0.34 -21.17 8.27
N CYS A 182 -0.68 -20.70 7.53
CA CYS A 182 -0.77 -20.83 6.08
C CYS A 182 -1.87 -19.94 5.49
N TYR A 183 -1.89 -19.80 4.17
CA TYR A 183 -2.94 -19.12 3.44
C TYR A 183 -3.31 -19.87 2.14
N ARG A 184 -4.58 -19.76 1.73
CA ARG A 184 -5.15 -20.40 0.54
C ARG A 184 -6.23 -19.52 -0.06
N GLY A 185 -6.30 -19.44 -1.39
CA GLY A 185 -7.39 -18.71 -2.03
C GLY A 185 -8.46 -19.61 -2.62
N ARG A 186 -9.68 -19.07 -2.65
CA ARG A 186 -10.84 -19.69 -3.25
C ARG A 186 -11.72 -18.59 -3.85
N GLY A 187 -11.80 -18.56 -5.17
CA GLY A 187 -12.49 -17.48 -5.88
C GLY A 187 -11.75 -16.15 -5.68
N ASP A 188 -12.47 -15.14 -5.20
CA ASP A 188 -11.95 -13.80 -4.90
C ASP A 188 -11.53 -13.61 -3.43
N THR A 189 -11.56 -14.67 -2.61
CA THR A 189 -11.20 -14.63 -1.20
C THR A 189 -9.92 -15.40 -0.92
N LEU A 190 -8.99 -14.77 -0.21
CA LEU A 190 -7.93 -15.43 0.53
C LEU A 190 -8.37 -15.76 1.93
N TYR A 191 -8.11 -16.99 2.34
CA TYR A 191 -8.24 -17.46 3.70
C TYR A 191 -6.85 -17.52 4.31
N ILE A 192 -6.68 -16.88 5.46
CA ILE A 192 -5.40 -16.83 6.19
C ILE A 192 -5.63 -17.49 7.54
N SER A 193 -4.92 -18.58 7.79
CA SER A 193 -4.98 -19.31 9.06
C SER A 193 -3.95 -18.70 10.01
N VAL A 194 -4.42 -18.15 11.13
CA VAL A 194 -3.62 -17.46 12.13
C VAL A 194 -3.71 -18.17 13.47
N ASN A 195 -2.56 -18.52 14.04
CA ASN A 195 -2.48 -19.09 15.38
C ASN A 195 -2.50 -17.97 16.44
N VAL A 196 -3.66 -17.77 17.06
CA VAL A 196 -3.92 -16.71 18.06
C VAL A 196 -3.38 -17.05 19.46
N ASN A 197 -2.61 -18.13 19.60
CA ASN A 197 -2.07 -18.60 20.87
C ASN A 197 -0.55 -18.54 20.94
N ILE A 198 0.12 -18.09 19.87
CA ILE A 198 1.58 -17.91 19.78
C ILE A 198 1.92 -16.46 19.45
N GLY A 199 3.21 -16.11 19.52
CA GLY A 199 3.70 -14.77 19.24
C GLY A 199 3.33 -13.78 20.35
N ASP A 200 3.25 -12.51 19.97
CA ASP A 200 2.92 -11.39 20.83
C ASP A 200 1.90 -10.43 20.17
N GLU A 201 1.60 -9.38 20.93
CA GLU A 201 0.67 -8.31 20.56
C GLU A 201 1.11 -7.53 19.32
N SER A 202 2.42 -7.33 19.14
CA SER A 202 2.96 -6.58 18.00
C SER A 202 2.70 -7.32 16.70
N GLU A 203 2.92 -8.63 16.66
CA GLU A 203 2.67 -9.44 15.46
C GLU A 203 1.18 -9.53 15.13
N LEU A 204 0.32 -9.53 16.15
CA LEU A 204 -1.13 -9.56 15.93
C LEU A 204 -1.66 -8.20 15.44
N SER A 205 -1.04 -7.09 15.85
CA SER A 205 -1.40 -5.76 15.36
C SER A 205 -1.09 -5.51 13.89
N GLU A 206 -0.29 -6.37 13.26
CA GLU A 206 0.03 -6.27 11.84
C GLU A 206 -1.16 -6.61 10.94
N PHE A 207 -2.13 -7.41 11.39
CA PHE A 207 -3.31 -7.72 10.58
C PHE A 207 -4.22 -6.51 10.36
N PRO A 208 -4.58 -5.70 11.38
CA PRO A 208 -5.20 -4.40 11.17
C PRO A 208 -4.46 -3.51 10.18
N ALA A 209 -3.14 -3.40 10.29
CA ALA A 209 -2.32 -2.59 9.38
C ALA A 209 -2.39 -3.09 7.94
N LEU A 210 -2.23 -4.40 7.73
CA LEU A 210 -2.35 -5.04 6.41
C LEU A 210 -3.75 -4.82 5.81
N TYR A 211 -4.80 -5.02 6.61
CA TYR A 211 -6.18 -4.88 6.13
C TYR A 211 -6.52 -3.44 5.74
N GLU A 212 -6.07 -2.46 6.51
CA GLU A 212 -6.18 -1.05 6.13
C GLU A 212 -5.46 -0.80 4.80
N ARG A 213 -4.18 -1.19 4.75
CA ARG A 213 -3.26 -0.91 3.64
C ARG A 213 -3.76 -1.49 2.32
N TYR A 214 -4.36 -2.68 2.37
CA TYR A 214 -4.93 -3.36 1.22
C TYR A 214 -6.42 -3.08 0.99
N ASN A 215 -7.01 -2.17 1.79
CA ASN A 215 -8.42 -1.80 1.73
C ASN A 215 -9.34 -3.04 1.79
N ILE A 216 -9.02 -3.95 2.71
CA ILE A 216 -9.77 -5.16 3.02
C ILE A 216 -10.78 -4.81 4.14
N ASP A 217 -11.93 -5.48 4.13
CA ASP A 217 -12.94 -5.30 5.19
C ASP A 217 -12.36 -5.66 6.57
N MET A 218 -12.12 -4.62 7.38
CA MET A 218 -11.60 -4.73 8.74
C MET A 218 -12.50 -5.56 9.67
N THR A 219 -13.80 -5.68 9.37
CA THR A 219 -14.72 -6.45 10.23
C THR A 219 -14.44 -7.95 10.20
N GLU A 220 -13.75 -8.46 9.17
CA GLU A 220 -13.29 -9.85 9.10
C GLU A 220 -12.25 -10.18 10.19
N LEU A 221 -11.58 -9.16 10.76
CA LEU A 221 -10.62 -9.33 11.86
C LEU A 221 -11.27 -9.59 13.22
N ARG A 222 -12.61 -9.53 13.34
CA ARG A 222 -13.32 -9.83 14.60
C ARG A 222 -13.00 -11.21 15.15
N VAL A 223 -12.65 -12.16 14.30
CA VAL A 223 -12.26 -13.52 14.69
C VAL A 223 -10.98 -13.56 15.54
N LEU A 224 -10.14 -12.52 15.47
CA LEU A 224 -8.96 -12.34 16.33
C LEU A 224 -9.32 -11.93 17.77
N ASN A 225 -10.57 -11.56 18.04
CA ASN A 225 -11.07 -11.45 19.41
C ASN A 225 -11.32 -12.84 20.02
N SER A 226 -10.25 -13.64 20.07
CA SER A 226 -10.23 -15.02 20.56
C SER A 226 -8.85 -15.35 21.13
N GLY A 227 -8.72 -16.51 21.76
CA GLY A 227 -7.44 -16.96 22.32
C GLY A 227 -6.90 -16.05 23.42
N ASN A 228 -5.57 -16.03 23.56
CA ASN A 228 -4.88 -15.29 24.62
C ASN A 228 -4.93 -13.76 24.44
N PHE A 229 -5.10 -13.28 23.21
CA PHE A 229 -5.01 -11.85 22.88
C PHE A 229 -6.36 -11.15 22.77
N GLY A 230 -7.49 -11.87 22.84
CA GLY A 230 -8.82 -11.30 22.64
C GLY A 230 -9.09 -10.00 23.42
N PRO A 231 -8.94 -9.99 24.76
CA PRO A 231 -9.17 -8.78 25.56
C PRO A 231 -8.28 -7.59 25.17
N TRP A 232 -7.03 -7.86 24.77
CA TRP A 232 -6.10 -6.84 24.31
C TRP A 232 -6.47 -6.31 22.91
N PHE A 233 -6.81 -7.21 21.99
CA PHE A 233 -7.12 -6.88 20.60
C PHE A 233 -8.41 -6.05 20.49
N SER A 234 -9.39 -6.33 21.35
CA SER A 234 -10.64 -5.59 21.47
C SER A 234 -10.58 -4.38 22.40
N ASP A 235 -9.41 -3.93 22.84
CA ASP A 235 -9.30 -2.75 23.70
C ASP A 235 -9.66 -1.47 22.90
N PRO A 236 -10.64 -0.64 23.36
CA PRO A 236 -11.06 0.58 22.68
C PRO A 236 -9.98 1.64 22.47
N LYS A 237 -8.83 1.53 23.14
CA LYS A 237 -7.71 2.47 22.95
C LYS A 237 -7.03 2.33 21.59
N TRP A 238 -7.14 1.17 20.94
CA TRP A 238 -6.45 0.90 19.68
C TRP A 238 -7.18 1.54 18.50
N TRP A 239 -6.40 2.06 17.53
CA TRP A 239 -6.95 2.77 16.37
C TRP A 239 -7.90 1.89 15.53
N TRP A 240 -7.65 0.59 15.51
CA TRP A 240 -8.47 -0.38 14.77
C TRP A 240 -9.76 -0.78 15.47
N HIS A 241 -9.94 -0.47 16.76
CA HIS A 241 -11.11 -0.93 17.51
C HIS A 241 -12.41 -0.51 16.82
N LYS A 242 -12.54 0.78 16.49
CA LYS A 242 -13.75 1.32 15.87
C LYS A 242 -13.99 0.70 14.48
N PRO A 243 -13.02 0.67 13.54
CA PRO A 243 -13.17 -0.04 12.26
C PRO A 243 -13.60 -1.51 12.38
N ILE A 244 -13.10 -2.24 13.37
CA ILE A 244 -13.37 -3.68 13.53
C ILE A 244 -14.71 -3.91 14.24
N PHE A 245 -14.98 -3.22 15.35
CA PHE A 245 -16.07 -3.54 16.28
C PHE A 245 -17.25 -2.55 16.30
N GLY A 246 -17.09 -1.30 15.85
CA GLY A 246 -18.15 -0.28 15.82
C GLY A 246 -17.69 1.12 16.23
#